data_AF-A0A4Q1AXA5-F1
#
_entry.id   AF-A0A4Q1AXA5-F1
#
_cell.length_a   1.000
_cell.length_b   1.000
_cell.length_c   1.000
_cell.angle_alpha   90.00
_cell.angle_beta   90.00
_cell.angle_gamma   90.00
#
_symmetry.space_group_name_H-M   'P 1'
#
loop_
_entity.id
_entity.type
_entity.pdbx_description
1 polymer ?
#
loop_
_entity_poly.entity_id
_entity_poly.type
_entity_poly.pdbx_seq_one_letter_code
_entity_poly.pdbx_strand_id
1 'polypeptide(L)'
;GNNGYDSLGRKYDIQSSVIRTWVYQFDTFGIDGLISGMTRKKYSRDEKLRIIHHRINNQLSYKETAKLFGISNPTLIAQWQMKYNQYGILGLESKPKGRASKTMKENKNKVNTNSLNESEREELIRLREENRRLEIAIALEKKLQSLARKNQTKK
;
A
#
# COMPACT_ATOMS: atom_id res chain seq x y z
N GLY A 1 24.09 -5.01 -36.46
CA GLY A 1 22.63 -4.80 -36.53
C GLY A 1 22.28 -3.50 -35.82
N ASN A 2 21.70 -2.53 -36.53
CA ASN A 2 21.62 -1.12 -36.12
C ASN A 2 20.33 -0.72 -35.37
N ASN A 3 19.56 -1.69 -34.84
CA ASN A 3 18.18 -1.45 -34.36
C ASN A 3 17.99 -1.68 -32.85
N GLY A 4 19.03 -1.49 -32.03
CA GLY A 4 18.93 -1.60 -30.57
C GLY A 4 18.35 -0.34 -29.92
N TYR A 5 17.95 -0.44 -28.65
CA TYR A 5 17.48 0.72 -27.88
C TYR A 5 18.48 1.89 -27.88
N ASP A 6 19.79 1.61 -27.96
CA ASP A 6 20.86 2.63 -27.98
C ASP A 6 20.98 3.36 -29.32
N SER A 7 20.59 2.75 -30.44
CA SER A 7 20.57 3.45 -31.74
C SER A 7 19.34 4.33 -31.86
N LEU A 8 18.18 3.85 -31.39
CA LEU A 8 16.96 4.66 -31.27
C LEU A 8 17.18 5.84 -30.31
N GLY A 9 17.85 5.60 -29.19
CA GLY A 9 18.15 6.64 -28.21
C GLY A 9 18.99 7.77 -28.81
N ARG A 10 20.06 7.43 -29.54
CA ARG A 10 20.89 8.43 -30.25
C ARG A 10 20.14 9.16 -31.35
N LYS A 11 19.25 8.49 -32.09
CA LYS A 11 18.49 9.10 -33.19
C LYS A 11 17.51 10.18 -32.71
N TYR A 12 16.88 9.95 -31.57
CA TYR A 12 15.85 10.85 -31.02
C TYR A 12 16.33 11.68 -29.82
N ASP A 13 17.62 11.60 -29.48
CA ASP A 13 18.21 12.23 -28.30
C ASP A 13 17.49 11.88 -26.98
N ILE A 14 17.14 10.60 -26.84
CA ILE A 14 16.45 10.05 -25.67
C ILE A 14 17.33 8.96 -25.05
N GLN A 15 17.41 8.93 -23.72
CA GLN A 15 18.12 7.84 -23.04
C GLN A 15 17.49 6.48 -23.35
N SER A 16 18.32 5.49 -23.69
CA SER A 16 17.83 4.14 -24.04
C SER A 16 17.05 3.46 -22.91
N SER A 17 17.31 3.83 -21.65
CA SER A 17 16.55 3.42 -20.48
C SER A 17 15.08 3.86 -20.52
N VAL A 18 14.80 5.06 -21.05
CA VAL A 18 13.44 5.60 -21.20
C VAL A 18 12.68 4.82 -22.26
N ILE A 19 13.33 4.55 -23.40
CA ILE A 19 12.75 3.76 -24.49
C ILE A 19 12.41 2.34 -24.01
N ARG A 20 13.33 1.68 -23.30
CA ARG A 20 13.11 0.36 -22.71
C ARG A 20 11.95 0.36 -21.71
N THR A 21 11.80 1.45 -20.95
CA THR A 21 10.69 1.65 -20.02
C THR A 21 9.35 1.77 -20.75
N TRP A 22 9.29 2.55 -21.83
CA TRP A 22 8.08 2.69 -22.66
C TRP A 22 7.67 1.36 -23.30
N VAL A 23 8.61 0.61 -23.86
CA VAL A 23 8.32 -0.73 -24.42
C VAL A 23 7.75 -1.66 -23.35
N TYR A 24 8.37 -1.71 -22.17
CA TYR A 24 7.85 -2.51 -21.05
C TYR A 24 6.42 -2.09 -20.64
N GLN A 25 6.15 -0.79 -20.56
CA GLN A 25 4.82 -0.27 -20.21
C GLN A 25 3.78 -0.65 -21.26
N PHE A 26 4.14 -0.54 -22.54
CA PHE A 26 3.27 -0.93 -23.65
C PHE A 26 2.99 -2.44 -23.67
N ASP A 27 4.02 -3.27 -23.50
CA ASP A 27 3.84 -4.74 -23.48
C ASP A 27 3.01 -5.21 -22.28
N THR A 28 3.08 -4.48 -21.15
CA THR A 28 2.39 -4.89 -19.91
C THR A 28 0.96 -4.37 -19.83
N PHE A 29 0.71 -3.14 -20.30
CA PHE A 29 -0.55 -2.42 -20.07
C PHE A 29 -1.12 -1.79 -21.35
N GLY A 30 -0.54 -2.05 -22.52
CA GLY A 30 -0.93 -1.46 -23.79
C GLY A 30 -0.72 0.06 -23.83
N ILE A 31 -1.51 0.73 -24.66
CA ILE A 31 -1.50 2.20 -24.81
C ILE A 31 -1.77 2.91 -23.48
N ASP A 32 -2.65 2.33 -22.64
CA ASP A 32 -2.98 2.89 -21.33
C ASP A 32 -1.77 2.94 -20.39
N GLY A 33 -0.82 2.02 -20.54
CA GLY A 33 0.46 2.03 -19.82
C GLY A 33 1.31 3.26 -20.12
N LEU A 34 1.34 3.67 -21.39
CA LEU A 34 2.08 4.85 -21.83
C LEU A 34 1.40 6.14 -21.35
N ILE A 35 0.07 6.21 -21.43
CA ILE A 35 -0.72 7.37 -20.96
C ILE A 35 -0.63 7.52 -19.44
N SER A 36 -0.70 6.41 -18.71
CA SER A 36 -0.59 6.37 -17.24
C SER A 36 0.82 6.73 -16.76
N GLY A 37 1.85 6.54 -17.59
CA GLY A 37 3.20 7.04 -17.32
C GLY A 37 3.29 8.58 -17.37
N MET A 38 2.47 9.21 -18.22
CA MET A 38 2.45 10.67 -18.39
C MET A 38 1.56 11.40 -17.39
N THR A 39 0.54 10.73 -16.84
CA THR A 39 -0.43 11.34 -15.92
C THR A 39 -0.25 10.85 -14.48
N ARG A 40 -0.27 11.77 -13.50
CA ARG A 40 -0.27 11.39 -12.08
C ARG A 40 -1.64 10.85 -11.68
N LYS A 41 -1.83 9.54 -11.76
CA LYS A 41 -3.00 8.87 -11.19
C LYS A 41 -3.10 9.17 -9.69
N LYS A 42 -4.25 9.67 -9.27
CA LYS A 42 -4.57 9.89 -7.85
C LYS A 42 -5.14 8.60 -7.28
N TYR A 43 -4.68 8.23 -6.10
CA TYR A 43 -5.21 7.09 -5.35
C TYR A 43 -5.84 7.63 -4.07
N SER A 44 -7.07 7.24 -3.82
CA SER A 44 -7.78 7.48 -2.57
C SER A 44 -7.13 6.72 -1.41
N ARG A 45 -7.49 7.08 -0.18
CA ARG A 45 -7.03 6.38 1.03
C ARG A 45 -7.41 4.90 1.00
N ASP A 46 -8.65 4.61 0.65
CA ASP A 46 -9.21 3.26 0.72
C ASP A 46 -8.63 2.36 -0.38
N GLU A 47 -8.37 2.91 -1.58
CA GLU A 47 -7.66 2.18 -2.63
C GLU A 47 -6.25 1.79 -2.18
N LYS A 48 -5.48 2.72 -1.59
CA LYS A 48 -4.13 2.43 -1.08
C LYS A 48 -4.17 1.33 -0.02
N LEU A 49 -5.13 1.41 0.90
CA LEU A 49 -5.30 0.43 1.96
C LEU A 49 -5.62 -0.96 1.39
N ARG A 50 -6.54 -1.04 0.44
CA ARG A 50 -6.89 -2.28 -0.27
C ARG A 50 -5.68 -2.91 -0.96
N ILE A 51 -4.86 -2.09 -1.65
CA ILE A 51 -3.66 -2.56 -2.35
C ILE A 51 -2.64 -3.13 -1.37
N ILE A 52 -2.39 -2.43 -0.25
CA ILE A 52 -1.45 -2.88 0.79
C ILE A 52 -1.91 -4.19 1.42
N HIS A 53 -3.19 -4.29 1.82
CA HIS A 53 -3.73 -5.53 2.40
C HIS A 53 -3.67 -6.69 1.42
N HIS A 54 -4.04 -6.46 0.16
CA HIS A 54 -3.97 -7.50 -0.86
C HIS A 54 -2.54 -8.02 -1.02
N ARG A 55 -1.54 -7.12 -1.05
CA ARG A 55 -0.13 -7.51 -1.10
C ARG A 55 0.26 -8.42 0.07
N ILE A 56 -0.06 -8.01 1.30
CA ILE A 56 0.34 -8.73 2.52
C ILE A 56 -0.34 -10.11 2.58
N ASN A 57 -1.64 -10.15 2.32
CA ASN A 57 -2.45 -11.37 2.40
C ASN A 57 -2.01 -12.42 1.37
N ASN A 58 -1.54 -11.98 0.20
CA ASN A 58 -1.10 -12.86 -0.89
C ASN A 58 0.43 -12.98 -0.99
N GLN A 59 1.19 -12.43 -0.03
CA GLN A 59 2.66 -12.36 -0.01
C GLN A 59 3.31 -11.91 -1.33
N LEU A 60 2.67 -10.99 -2.06
CA LEU A 60 3.16 -10.54 -3.36
C LEU A 60 4.34 -9.57 -3.24
N SER A 61 5.21 -9.58 -4.24
CA SER A 61 6.19 -8.51 -4.42
C SER A 61 5.51 -7.19 -4.79
N TYR A 62 6.21 -6.07 -4.59
CA TYR A 62 5.71 -4.76 -5.02
C TYR A 62 5.48 -4.72 -6.54
N LYS A 63 6.30 -5.42 -7.33
CA LYS A 63 6.18 -5.46 -8.79
C LYS A 63 4.95 -6.24 -9.23
N GLU A 64 4.71 -7.42 -8.63
CA GLU A 64 3.52 -8.22 -8.94
C GLU A 64 2.24 -7.50 -8.54
N THR A 65 2.23 -6.88 -7.35
CA THR A 65 1.10 -6.06 -6.89
C THR A 65 0.86 -4.89 -7.84
N ALA A 66 1.92 -4.20 -8.26
CA ALA A 66 1.82 -3.08 -9.19
C ALA A 66 1.23 -3.52 -10.54
N LYS A 67 1.67 -4.66 -11.07
CA LYS A 67 1.11 -5.24 -12.29
C LYS A 67 -0.38 -5.57 -12.14
N LEU A 68 -0.78 -6.20 -11.03
CA LEU A 68 -2.16 -6.58 -10.78
C LEU A 68 -3.11 -5.37 -10.69
N PHE A 69 -2.67 -4.27 -10.08
CA PHE A 69 -3.48 -3.07 -9.88
C PHE A 69 -3.25 -1.98 -10.94
N GLY A 70 -2.51 -2.27 -12.02
CA GLY A 70 -2.23 -1.31 -13.08
C GLY A 70 -1.44 -0.08 -12.61
N ILE A 71 -0.54 -0.28 -11.64
CA ILE A 71 0.31 0.77 -11.07
C ILE A 71 1.64 0.77 -11.81
N SER A 72 1.97 1.87 -12.46
CA SER A 72 3.20 1.99 -13.24
C SER A 72 4.47 1.96 -12.38
N ASN A 73 4.41 2.45 -11.14
CA ASN A 73 5.55 2.54 -10.25
C ASN A 73 5.39 1.68 -8.98
N PRO A 74 6.06 0.52 -8.89
CA PRO A 74 6.06 -0.33 -7.70
C PRO A 74 6.56 0.36 -6.43
N THR A 75 7.49 1.32 -6.55
CA THR A 75 8.04 2.08 -5.40
C THR A 75 6.95 2.91 -4.71
N LEU A 76 5.90 3.31 -5.44
CA LEU A 76 4.75 4.01 -4.86
C LEU A 76 4.05 3.17 -3.79
N ILE A 77 3.90 1.87 -4.03
CA ILE A 77 3.29 0.92 -3.10
C ILE A 77 4.17 0.77 -1.86
N ALA A 78 5.49 0.66 -2.05
CA ALA A 78 6.45 0.58 -0.94
C ALA A 78 6.38 1.84 -0.05
N GLN A 79 6.26 3.03 -0.65
CA GLN A 79 6.10 4.27 0.11
C GLN A 79 4.80 4.32 0.91
N TRP A 80 3.68 3.87 0.33
CA TRP A 80 2.41 3.80 1.06
C TRP A 80 2.50 2.81 2.21
N GLN A 81 3.09 1.63 2.00
CA GLN A 81 3.26 0.64 3.04
C GLN A 81 4.15 1.15 4.18
N MET A 82 5.25 1.84 3.87
CA MET A 82 6.11 2.47 4.87
C MET A 82 5.33 3.50 5.70
N LYS A 83 4.54 4.37 5.06
CA LYS A 83 3.71 5.36 5.76
C LYS A 83 2.62 4.72 6.61
N TYR A 84 2.01 3.64 6.11
CA TYR A 84 1.01 2.87 6.86
C TYR A 84 1.63 2.21 8.09
N ASN A 85 2.83 1.64 7.98
CA ASN A 85 3.53 1.06 9.11
C ASN A 85 3.91 2.10 10.17
N GLN A 86 4.25 3.33 9.75
CA GLN A 86 4.69 4.39 10.66
C GLN A 86 3.53 5.17 11.31
N TYR A 87 2.45 5.43 10.57
CA TYR A 87 1.37 6.33 10.99
C TYR A 87 -0.02 5.71 10.90
N GLY A 88 -0.13 4.41 10.61
CA GLY A 88 -1.39 3.73 10.39
C GLY A 88 -2.18 4.30 9.21
N ILE A 89 -3.51 4.27 9.31
CA ILE A 89 -4.41 4.75 8.26
C ILE A 89 -4.20 6.23 7.90
N LEU A 90 -3.82 7.06 8.89
CA LEU A 90 -3.52 8.49 8.71
C LEU A 90 -2.32 8.71 7.78
N GLY A 91 -1.39 7.76 7.73
CA GLY A 91 -0.25 7.79 6.81
C GLY A 91 -0.63 7.70 5.33
N LEU A 92 -1.84 7.22 5.02
CA LEU A 92 -2.34 7.05 3.65
C LEU A 92 -3.15 8.26 3.17
N GLU A 93 -3.45 9.21 4.05
CA GLU A 93 -4.18 10.43 3.72
C GLU A 93 -3.36 11.34 2.78
N SER A 94 -4.06 12.04 1.91
CA SER A 94 -3.45 13.02 1.02
C SER A 94 -3.12 14.27 1.84
N LYS A 95 -1.82 14.59 2.01
CA LYS A 95 -1.46 15.85 2.66
C LYS A 95 -1.91 17.04 1.79
N PRO A 96 -2.46 18.11 2.38
CA PRO A 96 -2.79 19.31 1.63
C PRO A 96 -1.53 19.83 0.93
N LYS A 97 -1.66 20.14 -0.35
CA LYS A 97 -0.55 20.53 -1.21
C LYS A 97 -0.20 21.99 -0.95
N GLY A 98 0.93 22.25 -0.30
CA GLY A 98 1.44 23.60 -0.07
C GLY A 98 2.41 23.70 1.10
N ARG A 99 3.23 24.74 1.11
CA ARG A 99 3.97 25.15 2.32
C ARG A 99 2.95 25.87 3.22
N ALA A 100 2.88 25.51 4.51
CA ALA A 100 2.04 26.27 5.44
C ALA A 100 2.40 27.76 5.35
N SER A 101 1.41 28.61 5.04
CA SER A 101 1.63 30.05 4.96
C SER A 101 2.11 30.56 6.32
N LYS A 102 3.17 31.37 6.34
CA LYS A 102 3.71 31.96 7.59
C LYS A 102 2.84 33.10 8.14
N THR A 103 1.78 33.50 7.42
CA THR A 103 0.90 34.60 7.78
C THR A 103 -0.53 34.13 7.95
N MET A 104 -0.83 33.57 9.13
CA MET A 104 -2.08 33.77 9.85
C MET A 104 -1.90 33.25 11.28
N LYS A 105 -1.67 34.16 12.22
CA LYS A 105 -2.11 33.95 13.60
C LYS A 105 -3.63 34.17 13.61
N GLU A 106 -4.33 33.39 14.43
CA GLU A 106 -5.80 33.35 14.64
C GLU A 106 -6.53 32.47 13.61
N ASN A 107 -7.20 31.36 13.93
CA ASN A 107 -7.77 30.88 15.18
C ASN A 107 -7.25 29.47 15.51
N LYS A 108 -6.84 29.26 16.77
CA LYS A 108 -6.75 27.93 17.36
C LYS A 108 -8.18 27.39 17.57
N ASN A 109 -8.85 27.01 16.50
CA ASN A 109 -9.80 25.91 16.64
C ASN A 109 -8.93 24.66 16.67
N LYS A 110 -8.47 24.33 17.88
CA LYS A 110 -8.00 23.00 18.24
C LYS A 110 -9.18 22.08 17.93
N VAL A 111 -9.29 21.65 16.67
CA VAL A 111 -10.16 20.55 16.29
C VAL A 111 -9.70 19.43 17.22
N ASN A 112 -10.56 19.05 18.16
CA ASN A 112 -10.33 17.91 19.02
C ASN A 112 -10.33 16.67 18.11
N THR A 113 -9.19 16.37 17.50
CA THR A 113 -8.97 15.20 16.64
C THR A 113 -9.02 13.87 17.41
N ASN A 114 -9.39 13.90 18.69
CA ASN A 114 -9.30 12.75 19.59
C ASN A 114 -10.62 12.39 20.29
N SER A 115 -11.76 13.04 19.97
CA SER A 115 -13.04 12.57 20.49
C SER A 115 -13.69 11.64 19.47
N LEU A 116 -13.39 10.35 19.57
CA LEU A 116 -14.21 9.31 18.95
C LEU A 116 -15.67 9.57 19.33
N ASN A 117 -16.57 9.53 18.36
CA ASN A 117 -18.01 9.59 18.61
C ASN A 117 -18.41 8.38 19.48
N GLU A 118 -19.47 8.47 20.28
CA GLU A 118 -19.80 7.42 21.27
C GLU A 118 -19.93 6.03 20.60
N SER A 119 -20.59 6.00 19.45
CA SER A 119 -20.73 4.81 18.60
C SER A 119 -19.38 4.24 18.12
N GLU A 120 -18.39 5.08 17.80
CA GLU A 120 -17.06 4.63 17.37
C GLU A 120 -16.25 4.05 18.55
N ARG A 121 -16.48 4.54 19.78
CA ARG A 121 -15.85 4.00 20.99
C ARG A 121 -16.39 2.62 21.33
N GLU A 122 -17.71 2.46 21.25
CA GLU A 122 -18.39 1.18 21.47
C GLU A 122 -17.93 0.13 20.46
N GLU A 123 -17.87 0.49 19.17
CA GLU A 123 -17.39 -0.41 18.13
C GLU A 123 -15.92 -0.81 18.36
N LEU A 124 -15.07 0.14 18.77
CA LEU A 124 -13.67 -0.13 19.10
C LEU A 124 -13.52 -1.06 20.32
N ILE A 125 -14.36 -0.90 21.35
CA ILE A 125 -14.39 -1.80 22.51
C ILE A 125 -14.79 -3.21 22.06
N ARG A 126 -15.87 -3.34 21.28
CA ARG A 126 -16.33 -4.61 20.74
C ARG A 126 -15.25 -5.33 19.92
N LEU A 127 -14.60 -4.61 19.00
CA LEU A 127 -13.53 -5.15 18.18
C LEU A 127 -12.31 -5.59 19.00
N ARG A 128 -12.00 -4.88 20.09
CA ARG A 128 -10.92 -5.26 21.02
C ARG A 128 -11.26 -6.53 21.80
N GLU A 129 -12.50 -6.66 22.27
CA GLU A 129 -12.98 -7.87 22.93
C GLU A 129 -12.99 -9.06 21.99
N GLU A 130 -13.44 -8.87 20.75
CA GLU A 130 -13.43 -9.92 19.74
C GLU A 130 -12.00 -10.37 19.40
N ASN A 131 -11.08 -9.43 19.20
CA ASN A 131 -9.67 -9.76 18.98
C ASN A 131 -9.08 -10.55 20.16
N ARG A 132 -9.34 -10.13 21.40
CA ARG A 132 -8.88 -10.85 22.61
C ARG A 132 -9.45 -12.27 22.67
N ARG A 133 -10.73 -12.45 22.33
CA ARG A 133 -11.37 -13.77 22.27
C ARG A 133 -10.72 -14.66 21.21
N LEU A 134 -10.46 -14.12 20.02
CA LEU A 134 -9.81 -14.85 18.93
C LEU A 134 -8.38 -15.25 19.28
N GLU A 135 -7.60 -14.36 19.92
CA GLU A 135 -6.25 -14.67 20.40
C GLU A 135 -6.25 -15.84 21.40
N ILE A 136 -7.18 -15.83 22.36
CA ILE A 136 -7.35 -16.93 23.33
C ILE A 136 -7.72 -18.23 22.61
N ALA A 137 -8.64 -18.18 21.65
CA ALA A 137 -9.06 -19.36 20.88
C ALA A 137 -7.88 -19.98 20.12
N ILE A 138 -7.09 -19.17 19.43
CA ILE A 138 -5.88 -19.61 18.71
C ILE A 138 -4.86 -20.22 19.69
N ALA A 139 -4.67 -19.63 20.87
CA ALA A 139 -3.75 -20.14 21.88
C ALA A 139 -4.18 -21.52 22.42
N LEU A 140 -5.48 -21.68 22.70
CA LEU A 140 -6.05 -22.95 23.15
C LEU A 140 -5.92 -24.03 22.08
N GLU A 141 -6.22 -23.70 20.82
CA GLU A 141 -6.10 -24.61 19.70
C GLU A 141 -4.66 -25.13 19.55
N LYS A 142 -3.67 -24.23 19.60
CA LYS A 142 -2.25 -24.60 19.58
C LYS A 142 -1.88 -25.53 20.75
N LYS A 143 -2.42 -25.29 21.94
CA LYS A 143 -2.18 -26.15 23.12
C LYS A 143 -2.76 -27.55 22.91
N LEU A 144 -3.99 -27.66 22.40
CA LEU A 144 -4.61 -28.95 22.08
C LEU A 144 -3.81 -29.72 21.03
N GLN A 145 -3.40 -29.06 19.94
CA GLN A 145 -2.56 -29.68 18.92
C GLN A 145 -1.24 -30.20 19.50
N SER A 146 -0.61 -29.46 20.41
CA SER A 146 0.64 -29.88 21.06
C SER A 146 0.46 -31.14 21.94
N LEU A 147 -0.66 -31.25 22.65
CA LEU A 147 -0.99 -32.41 23.48
C LEU A 147 -1.29 -33.63 22.62
N ALA A 148 -2.05 -33.45 21.54
CA ALA A 148 -2.34 -34.53 20.58
C ALA A 148 -1.05 -35.10 19.98
N ARG A 149 -0.12 -34.23 19.56
CA ARG A 149 1.20 -34.65 19.05
C ARG A 149 2.01 -35.41 20.10
N LYS A 150 2.07 -34.93 21.35
CA LYS A 150 2.79 -35.61 22.44
C LYS A 150 2.23 -37.00 22.77
N ASN A 151 0.91 -37.18 22.67
CA ASN A 151 0.26 -38.47 22.90
C ASN A 151 0.49 -39.46 21.75
N GLN A 152 0.61 -38.97 20.51
CA GLN A 152 0.97 -39.81 19.35
C GLN A 152 2.43 -40.29 19.40
N THR A 153 3.36 -39.47 19.92
CA THR A 153 4.78 -39.85 20.05
C THR A 153 5.09 -40.78 21.23
N LYS A 154 4.11 -41.02 22.12
CA LYS A 154 4.25 -41.89 23.31
C LYS A 154 3.63 -43.29 23.11
N LYS A 155 3.06 -43.56 21.95
CA LYS A 155 2.62 -44.89 21.49
C LYS A 155 3.69 -45.46 20.57
#